data_AF-A0A8T5A7J6-F1
#
_entry.id   AF-A0A8T5A7J6-F1
#
_cell.length_a   1.000
_cell.length_b   1.000
_cell.length_c   1.000
_cell.angle_alpha   90.00
_cell.angle_beta   90.00
_cell.angle_gamma   90.00
#
_symmetry.space_group_name_H-M   'P 1'
#
loop_
_entity.id
_entity.type
_entity.pdbx_description
1 polymer ?
#
loop_
_entity_poly.entity_id
_entity_poly.type
_entity_poly.pdbx_seq_one_letter_code
_entity_poly.pdbx_strand_id
1 'polypeptide(L)'
;MSDSEKMNALDFVINVLREHEKNLDALIGRLEEILAGILGTETLKTEEKAEEKIEKAPEMARAPVNIICESWSDFREACNGAEIVAFHQNGVLSIKALQRNIIYEYREPLPTHVGSLQCGIPVKLQANLDIAEIKKTLSRELNVPENRIIKGEIQFPK
;
A
#
# COMPACT_ATOMS: atom_id res chain seq x y z
N MET A 1 32.72 -28.73 -47.62
CA MET A 1 32.77 -27.34 -47.15
C MET A 1 34.21 -26.97 -46.97
N SER A 2 34.68 -25.99 -47.73
CA SER A 2 36.04 -25.47 -47.64
C SER A 2 36.20 -24.66 -46.33
N ASP A 3 37.38 -24.63 -45.72
CA ASP A 3 37.57 -23.90 -44.44
C ASP A 3 37.25 -22.40 -44.57
N SER A 4 37.35 -21.85 -45.79
CA SER A 4 36.89 -20.50 -46.14
C SER A 4 35.38 -20.28 -45.93
N GLU A 5 34.53 -21.27 -46.25
CA GLU A 5 33.08 -21.17 -46.06
C GLU A 5 32.70 -21.18 -44.58
N LYS A 6 33.43 -21.96 -43.76
CA LYS A 6 33.26 -21.98 -42.30
C LYS A 6 33.71 -20.68 -41.66
N MET A 7 34.83 -20.11 -42.14
CA MET A 7 35.33 -18.80 -41.71
C MET A 7 34.29 -17.70 -42.00
N ASN A 8 33.74 -17.67 -43.21
CA ASN A 8 32.70 -16.72 -43.60
C ASN A 8 31.41 -16.86 -42.78
N ALA A 9 31.00 -18.09 -42.46
CA ALA A 9 29.84 -18.34 -41.61
C ALA A 9 30.06 -17.85 -40.17
N LEU A 10 31.28 -18.00 -39.63
CA LEU A 10 31.65 -17.46 -38.32
C LEU A 10 31.67 -15.93 -38.33
N ASP A 11 32.24 -15.30 -39.35
CA ASP A 11 32.24 -13.84 -39.50
C ASP A 11 30.81 -13.27 -39.60
N PHE A 12 29.91 -13.98 -40.28
CA PHE A 12 28.49 -13.62 -40.32
C PHE A 12 27.85 -13.70 -38.94
N VAL A 13 28.07 -14.78 -38.19
CA VAL A 13 27.55 -14.94 -36.83
C VAL A 13 28.09 -13.87 -35.89
N ILE A 14 29.39 -13.56 -35.97
CA ILE A 14 30.03 -12.52 -35.16
C ILE A 14 29.40 -11.16 -35.45
N ASN A 15 29.17 -10.84 -36.73
CA ASN A 15 28.53 -9.58 -37.12
C ASN A 15 27.08 -9.49 -36.62
N VAL A 16 26.31 -10.58 -36.72
CA VAL A 16 24.94 -10.62 -36.19
C VAL A 16 24.96 -10.44 -34.67
N LEU A 17 25.82 -11.16 -33.95
CA LEU A 17 25.91 -11.03 -32.49
C LEU A 17 26.32 -9.61 -32.07
N ARG A 18 27.25 -8.98 -32.77
CA ARG A 18 27.67 -7.59 -32.52
C ARG A 18 26.53 -6.59 -32.76
N GLU A 19 25.72 -6.79 -33.80
CA GLU A 19 24.55 -5.96 -34.07
C GLU A 19 23.47 -6.14 -32.99
N HIS A 20 23.28 -7.38 -32.51
CA HIS A 20 22.36 -7.68 -31.41
C HIS A 20 22.80 -7.03 -30.10
N GLU A 21 24.09 -7.10 -29.76
CA GLU A 21 24.68 -6.44 -28.59
C GLU A 21 24.41 -4.93 -28.62
N LYS A 22 24.70 -4.29 -29.76
CA LYS A 22 24.46 -2.87 -29.97
C LYS A 22 22.97 -2.49 -29.88
N ASN A 23 22.09 -3.34 -30.39
CA ASN A 23 20.64 -3.12 -30.30
C ASN A 23 20.13 -3.25 -28.87
N LEU A 24 20.68 -4.19 -28.09
CA LEU A 24 20.36 -4.32 -26.68
C LEU A 24 20.86 -3.11 -25.87
N ASP A 25 22.08 -2.64 -26.12
CA ASP A 25 22.63 -1.44 -25.48
C ASP A 25 21.76 -0.20 -25.77
N ALA A 26 21.30 -0.05 -27.01
CA ALA A 26 20.40 1.03 -27.39
C ALA A 26 19.02 0.92 -26.70
N LEU A 27 18.52 -0.30 -26.50
CA LEU A 27 17.24 -0.55 -25.85
C LEU A 27 17.34 -0.30 -24.34
N ILE A 28 18.46 -0.67 -23.72
CA ILE A 28 18.79 -0.34 -22.33
C ILE A 28 18.83 1.18 -22.16
N GLY A 29 19.56 1.90 -23.01
CA GLY A 29 19.61 3.37 -22.92
C GLY A 29 18.25 4.05 -23.06
N ARG A 30 17.37 3.54 -23.93
CA ARG A 30 15.98 4.04 -24.05
C ARG A 30 15.14 3.73 -22.80
N LEU A 31 15.33 2.56 -22.19
CA LEU A 31 14.66 2.22 -20.94
C LEU A 31 15.14 3.11 -19.79
N GLU A 32 16.44 3.41 -19.72
CA GLU A 32 17.02 4.36 -18.77
C GLU A 32 16.47 5.78 -18.98
N GLU A 33 16.32 6.23 -20.23
CA GLU A 33 15.75 7.52 -20.58
C GLU A 33 14.25 7.61 -20.22
N ILE A 34 13.47 6.56 -20.50
CA ILE A 34 12.07 6.46 -20.06
C ILE A 34 11.98 6.45 -18.54
N LEU A 35 12.86 5.69 -17.87
CA LEU A 35 12.93 5.63 -16.42
C LEU A 35 13.26 7.00 -15.82
N ALA A 36 14.24 7.71 -16.38
CA ALA A 36 14.60 9.07 -15.99
C ALA A 36 13.48 10.09 -16.25
N GLY A 37 12.75 9.94 -17.37
CA GLY A 37 11.61 10.78 -17.71
C GLY A 37 10.39 10.55 -16.80
N ILE A 38 10.14 9.30 -16.38
CA ILE A 38 9.10 8.95 -15.41
C ILE A 38 9.49 9.40 -13.99
N LEU A 39 10.78 9.31 -13.64
CA LEU A 39 11.29 9.64 -12.31
C LEU A 39 11.57 11.12 -12.10
N GLY A 40 11.60 11.95 -13.16
CA GLY A 40 11.60 13.41 -13.05
C GLY A 40 12.74 13.99 -12.21
N THR A 41 13.90 14.22 -12.85
CA THR A 41 14.89 15.24 -12.44
C THR A 41 15.21 15.35 -10.95
N GLU A 42 15.98 14.40 -10.41
CA GLU A 42 16.99 14.73 -9.41
C GLU A 42 18.30 14.03 -9.80
N THR A 43 19.25 14.87 -10.20
CA THR A 43 20.69 14.56 -10.31
C THR A 43 21.16 13.73 -9.11
N LEU A 44 22.04 12.74 -9.29
CA LEU A 44 23.48 12.79 -9.01
C LEU A 44 24.06 11.41 -9.45
N LYS A 45 24.84 11.33 -10.54
CA LYS A 45 26.32 11.24 -10.52
C LYS A 45 26.93 10.39 -9.39
N THR A 46 27.44 9.21 -9.79
CA THR A 46 28.68 8.53 -9.33
C THR A 46 28.72 8.12 -7.84
N GLU A 47 29.11 6.92 -7.37
CA GLU A 47 30.22 6.02 -7.72
C GLU A 47 29.94 4.59 -7.20
N GLU A 48 30.64 3.64 -7.85
CA GLU A 48 30.79 2.23 -7.52
C GLU A 48 31.38 1.99 -6.12
N LYS A 49 30.87 0.98 -5.40
CA LYS A 49 31.69 -0.09 -4.76
C LYS A 49 30.85 -1.10 -3.95
N ALA A 50 30.97 -2.35 -4.38
CA ALA A 50 31.14 -3.59 -3.60
C ALA A 50 30.26 -3.85 -2.35
N GLU A 51 29.33 -4.79 -2.57
CA GLU A 51 29.10 -6.02 -1.79
C GLU A 51 28.52 -5.97 -0.34
N GLU A 52 27.43 -6.73 -0.22
CA GLU A 52 26.84 -7.34 0.99
C GLU A 52 26.16 -6.45 2.03
N LYS A 53 24.86 -6.22 1.83
CA LYS A 53 23.81 -6.66 2.77
C LYS A 53 22.41 -6.53 2.18
N ILE A 54 21.70 -7.65 2.24
CA ILE A 54 20.27 -7.81 1.99
C ILE A 54 19.47 -6.84 2.88
N GLU A 55 18.38 -6.32 2.32
CA GLU A 55 17.36 -5.44 2.92
C GLU A 55 17.72 -3.96 3.11
N LYS A 56 17.45 -3.16 2.07
CA LYS A 56 16.47 -2.06 2.06
C LYS A 56 16.65 -1.27 0.77
N ALA A 57 15.91 -1.63 -0.27
CA ALA A 57 15.56 -0.64 -1.29
C ALA A 57 14.93 0.55 -0.54
N PRO A 58 15.25 1.81 -0.88
CA PRO A 58 14.50 2.92 -0.33
C PRO A 58 13.05 2.65 -0.70
N GLU A 59 12.17 2.59 0.29
CA GLU A 59 10.73 2.64 0.05
C GLU A 59 10.49 3.94 -0.73
N MET A 60 10.50 3.85 -2.06
CA MET A 60 9.86 4.82 -2.92
C MET A 60 8.46 4.95 -2.32
N ALA A 61 8.17 6.11 -1.75
CA ALA A 61 6.94 6.42 -1.03
C ALA A 61 5.75 6.19 -1.97
N ARG A 62 5.33 4.94 -2.09
CA ARG A 62 4.21 4.52 -2.90
C ARG A 62 3.00 5.16 -2.23
N ALA A 63 2.19 5.89 -2.99
CA ALA A 63 1.03 6.54 -2.41
C ALA A 63 0.20 5.52 -1.60
N PRO A 64 -0.30 5.90 -0.41
CA PRO A 64 -1.04 4.99 0.45
C PRO A 64 -2.28 4.48 -0.28
N VAL A 65 -2.42 3.16 -0.38
CA VAL A 65 -3.60 2.52 -0.99
C VAL A 65 -4.70 2.44 0.04
N ASN A 66 -5.90 2.92 -0.29
CA ASN A 66 -7.09 2.80 0.55
C ASN A 66 -7.96 1.64 0.05
N ILE A 67 -8.28 0.71 0.94
CA ILE A 67 -9.16 -0.43 0.68
C ILE A 67 -10.35 -0.32 1.62
N ILE A 68 -11.56 -0.33 1.06
CA ILE A 68 -12.80 -0.34 1.83
C ILE A 68 -13.30 -1.77 1.87
N CYS A 69 -13.39 -2.34 3.08
CA CYS A 69 -13.91 -3.67 3.32
C CYS A 69 -15.42 -3.61 3.56
N GLU A 70 -16.19 -4.40 2.81
CA GLU A 70 -17.64 -4.53 3.02
C GLU A 70 -17.97 -5.45 4.20
N SER A 71 -17.14 -6.47 4.43
CA SER A 71 -17.34 -7.44 5.51
C SER A 71 -16.33 -7.23 6.64
N TRP A 72 -16.79 -7.44 7.89
CA TRP A 72 -15.92 -7.41 9.06
C TRP A 72 -14.84 -8.50 8.99
N SER A 73 -15.17 -9.65 8.40
CA SER A 73 -14.25 -10.79 8.30
C SER A 73 -13.03 -10.44 7.46
N ASP A 74 -13.23 -9.84 6.28
CA ASP A 74 -12.13 -9.46 5.38
C ASP A 74 -11.25 -8.38 6.03
N PHE A 75 -11.88 -7.41 6.68
CA PHE A 75 -11.16 -6.37 7.41
C PHE A 75 -10.30 -6.96 8.53
N ARG A 76 -10.87 -7.85 9.34
CA ARG A 76 -10.20 -8.49 10.47
C ARG A 76 -9.01 -9.32 10.02
N GLU A 77 -9.16 -10.11 8.96
CA GLU A 77 -8.09 -10.94 8.42
C GLU A 77 -6.94 -10.08 7.87
N ALA A 78 -7.26 -9.03 7.11
CA ALA A 78 -6.26 -8.14 6.52
C ALA A 78 -5.50 -7.29 7.55
N CYS A 79 -6.13 -6.98 8.68
CA CYS A 79 -5.60 -6.06 9.70
C CYS A 79 -5.10 -6.76 10.96
N ASN A 80 -4.87 -8.08 10.91
CA ASN A 80 -4.31 -8.80 12.05
C ASN A 80 -2.89 -8.30 12.35
N GLY A 81 -2.69 -7.77 13.55
CA GLY A 81 -1.41 -7.17 13.97
C GLY A 81 -1.13 -5.80 13.34
N ALA A 82 -2.16 -5.05 12.98
CA ALA A 82 -2.03 -3.69 12.44
C ALA A 82 -1.16 -2.76 13.30
N GLU A 83 -0.47 -1.85 12.62
CA GLU A 83 0.47 -0.92 13.24
C GLU A 83 -0.27 0.12 14.07
N ILE A 84 -1.33 0.69 13.49
CA ILE A 84 -2.21 1.67 14.14
C ILE A 84 -3.63 1.39 13.70
N VAL A 85 -4.56 1.45 14.67
CA VAL A 85 -5.99 1.40 14.40
C VAL A 85 -6.63 2.68 14.92
N ALA A 86 -7.35 3.37 14.05
CA ALA A 86 -8.15 4.54 14.41
C ALA A 86 -9.63 4.21 14.25
N PHE A 87 -10.46 4.69 15.17
CA PHE A 87 -11.91 4.59 15.02
C PHE A 87 -12.60 5.89 15.40
N HIS A 88 -13.71 6.18 14.72
CA HIS A 88 -14.58 7.28 15.07
C HIS A 88 -16.06 6.88 14.92
N GLN A 89 -16.92 7.62 15.60
CA GLN A 89 -18.36 7.40 15.60
C GLN A 89 -19.06 8.72 15.30
N ASN A 90 -19.54 8.86 14.07
CA ASN A 90 -20.37 10.01 13.67
C ASN A 90 -21.62 9.47 12.95
N GLY A 91 -22.50 8.79 13.69
CA GLY A 91 -23.69 8.09 13.14
C GLY A 91 -23.36 6.78 12.40
N VAL A 92 -22.11 6.63 11.97
CA VAL A 92 -21.50 5.41 11.44
C VAL A 92 -20.26 5.13 12.27
N LEU A 93 -20.04 3.87 12.64
CA LEU A 93 -18.78 3.37 13.18
C LEU A 93 -17.83 3.18 12.00
N SER A 94 -16.76 3.96 11.98
CA SER A 94 -15.69 3.84 10.98
C SER A 94 -14.43 3.42 11.69
N ILE A 95 -13.83 2.34 11.20
CA ILE A 95 -12.61 1.75 11.73
C ILE A 95 -11.60 1.73 10.60
N LYS A 96 -10.46 2.38 10.81
CA LYS A 96 -9.34 2.41 9.88
C LYS A 96 -8.13 1.75 10.50
N ALA A 97 -7.44 0.91 9.75
CA ALA A 97 -6.22 0.27 10.19
C ALA A 97 -5.10 0.50 9.17
N LEU A 98 -3.92 0.85 9.67
CA LEU A 98 -2.71 0.96 8.89
C LEU A 98 -1.96 -0.37 8.97
N GLN A 99 -1.76 -0.99 7.81
CA GLN A 99 -0.97 -2.20 7.65
C GLN A 99 0.10 -1.91 6.58
N ARG A 100 1.35 -1.72 6.99
CA ARG A 100 2.47 -1.33 6.12
C ARG A 100 2.17 0.01 5.44
N ASN A 101 1.84 -0.03 4.15
CA ASN A 101 1.52 1.14 3.32
C ASN A 101 0.09 1.10 2.76
N ILE A 102 -0.78 0.28 3.35
CA ILE A 102 -2.18 0.13 2.97
C ILE A 102 -3.04 0.54 4.16
N ILE A 103 -4.07 1.35 3.89
CA ILE A 103 -5.12 1.63 4.85
C ILE A 103 -6.35 0.81 4.47
N TYR A 104 -6.78 0.00 5.43
CA TYR A 104 -8.06 -0.66 5.38
C TYR A 104 -9.10 0.18 6.12
N GLU A 105 -10.30 0.28 5.59
CA GLU A 105 -11.43 0.97 6.18
C GLU A 105 -12.63 0.02 6.23
N TYR A 106 -13.21 -0.15 7.42
CA TYR A 106 -14.49 -0.80 7.63
C TYR A 106 -15.50 0.22 8.17
N ARG A 107 -16.72 0.18 7.65
CA ARG A 107 -17.81 1.09 8.05
C ARG A 107 -19.07 0.32 8.36
N GLU A 108 -19.66 0.63 9.50
CA GLU A 108 -20.92 0.03 9.94
C GLU A 108 -21.87 1.11 10.47
N PRO A 109 -23.14 1.17 10.00
CA PRO A 109 -24.10 2.13 10.51
C PRO A 109 -24.46 1.84 11.97
N LEU A 110 -24.49 2.87 12.81
CA LEU A 110 -24.91 2.70 14.20
C LEU A 110 -26.43 2.67 14.30
N PRO A 111 -27.02 1.70 15.02
CA PRO A 111 -28.46 1.63 15.23
C PRO A 111 -28.97 2.95 15.81
N THR A 112 -29.93 3.53 15.09
CA THR A 112 -30.62 4.76 15.50
C THR A 112 -32.10 4.43 15.66
N HIS A 113 -32.60 4.49 16.88
CA HIS A 113 -34.03 4.37 17.15
C HIS A 113 -34.63 5.77 17.30
N VAL A 114 -35.67 6.05 16.52
CA VAL A 114 -36.46 7.28 16.64
C VAL A 114 -37.80 6.89 17.26
N GLY A 115 -38.07 7.40 18.44
CA GLY A 115 -39.33 7.20 19.16
C GLY A 115 -39.96 8.53 19.55
N SER A 116 -41.17 8.48 20.10
CA SER A 116 -41.84 9.65 20.66
C SER A 116 -42.11 9.42 22.15
N LEU A 117 -41.79 10.41 22.98
CA LEU A 117 -42.19 10.41 24.38
C LEU A 117 -43.72 10.55 24.49
N GLN A 118 -44.29 10.15 25.63
CA GLN A 118 -45.74 10.26 25.88
C GLN A 118 -46.28 11.70 25.74
N CYS A 119 -45.42 12.71 25.89
CA CYS A 119 -45.74 14.12 25.67
C CYS A 119 -45.65 14.57 24.19
N GLY A 120 -45.43 13.65 23.24
CA GLY A 120 -45.35 13.94 21.81
C GLY A 120 -43.99 14.46 21.33
N ILE A 121 -42.98 14.53 22.21
CA ILE A 121 -41.64 14.99 21.85
C ILE A 121 -40.88 13.86 21.14
N PRO A 122 -40.39 14.05 19.90
CA PRO A 122 -39.57 13.06 19.22
C PRO A 122 -38.20 12.97 19.90
N VAL A 123 -37.74 11.75 20.16
CA VAL A 123 -36.44 11.43 20.74
C VAL A 123 -35.67 10.50 19.80
N LYS A 124 -34.40 10.84 19.57
CA LYS A 124 -33.45 10.04 18.78
C LYS A 124 -32.46 9.37 19.73
N LEU A 125 -32.55 8.05 19.83
CA LEU A 125 -31.64 7.21 20.60
C LEU A 125 -30.61 6.62 19.64
N GLN A 126 -29.34 6.93 19.86
CA GLN A 126 -28.24 6.33 19.11
C GLN A 126 -27.44 5.45 20.08
N ALA A 127 -27.01 4.28 19.62
CA ALA A 127 -26.11 3.44 20.40
C ALA A 127 -24.86 4.26 20.78
N ASN A 128 -24.66 4.46 22.09
CA ASN A 128 -23.47 5.10 22.63
C ASN A 128 -22.52 3.98 23.03
N LEU A 129 -21.57 3.66 22.14
CA LEU A 129 -20.60 2.60 22.40
C LEU A 129 -19.49 3.16 23.31
N ASP A 130 -19.25 2.49 24.43
CA ASP A 130 -18.17 2.87 25.33
C ASP A 130 -16.81 2.73 24.62
N ILE A 131 -15.99 3.78 24.75
CA ILE A 131 -14.67 3.87 24.14
C ILE A 131 -13.77 2.74 24.64
N ALA A 132 -13.84 2.41 25.94
CA ALA A 132 -13.03 1.35 26.52
C ALA A 132 -13.43 -0.03 25.98
N GLU A 133 -14.74 -0.26 25.85
CA GLU A 133 -15.28 -1.52 25.30
C GLU A 133 -14.91 -1.72 23.83
N ILE A 134 -14.93 -0.65 23.03
CA ILE A 134 -14.46 -0.69 21.63
C ILE A 134 -12.97 -0.99 21.57
N LYS A 135 -12.15 -0.28 22.34
CA LYS A 135 -10.70 -0.52 22.38
C LYS A 135 -10.40 -1.96 22.73
N LYS A 136 -11.06 -2.50 23.76
CA LYS A 136 -10.92 -3.90 24.18
C LYS A 136 -11.38 -4.89 23.11
N THR A 137 -12.46 -4.59 22.40
CA THR A 137 -12.99 -5.43 21.31
C THR A 137 -12.04 -5.42 20.12
N LEU A 138 -11.65 -4.25 19.63
CA LEU A 138 -10.69 -4.10 18.53
C LEU A 138 -9.33 -4.73 18.86
N SER A 139 -8.86 -4.57 20.10
CA SER A 139 -7.60 -5.16 20.56
C SER A 139 -7.61 -6.68 20.42
N ARG A 140 -8.72 -7.31 20.83
CA ARG A 140 -8.89 -8.76 20.75
C ARG A 140 -9.11 -9.27 19.33
N GLU A 141 -9.95 -8.58 18.56
CA GLU A 141 -10.32 -9.01 17.22
C GLU A 141 -9.15 -8.87 16.23
N LEU A 142 -8.40 -7.76 16.32
CA LEU A 142 -7.31 -7.42 15.41
C LEU A 142 -5.93 -7.80 15.94
N ASN A 143 -5.82 -8.31 17.18
CA ASN A 143 -4.55 -8.62 17.82
C ASN A 143 -3.60 -7.40 17.89
N VAL A 144 -4.16 -6.24 18.26
CA VAL A 144 -3.46 -4.96 18.35
C VAL A 144 -3.49 -4.49 19.81
N PRO A 145 -2.38 -4.02 20.41
CA PRO A 145 -2.39 -3.54 21.78
C PRO A 145 -3.18 -2.23 21.90
N GLU A 146 -3.92 -2.03 23.00
CA GLU A 146 -4.84 -0.89 23.16
C GLU A 146 -4.16 0.49 23.06
N ASN A 147 -2.86 0.59 23.33
CA ASN A 147 -2.07 1.81 23.18
C ASN A 147 -1.87 2.24 21.71
N ARG A 148 -2.08 1.32 20.75
CA ARG A 148 -2.05 1.58 19.31
C ARG A 148 -3.45 1.81 18.72
N ILE A 149 -4.48 1.83 19.57
CA ILE A 149 -5.87 2.06 19.19
C ILE A 149 -6.30 3.46 19.62
N ILE A 150 -6.61 4.30 18.63
CA ILE A 150 -6.84 5.73 18.80
C ILE A 150 -8.31 6.06 18.45
N LYS A 151 -8.94 6.90 19.26
CA LYS A 151 -10.23 7.51 18.90
C LYS A 151 -9.93 8.72 18.01
N GLY A 152 -10.24 8.63 16.73
CA GLY A 152 -9.93 9.66 15.74
C GLY A 152 -9.97 9.12 14.32
N GLU A 153 -9.46 9.91 13.38
CA GLU A 153 -9.37 9.56 11.96
C GLU A 153 -7.93 9.61 11.49
N ILE A 154 -7.56 8.71 10.58
CA ILE A 154 -6.28 8.79 9.87
C ILE A 154 -6.45 9.76 8.70
N GLN A 155 -5.71 10.87 8.73
CA GLN A 155 -5.67 11.88 7.67
C GLN A 155 -4.31 11.88 6.97
N PHE A 156 -4.31 12.14 5.67
CA PHE A 156 -3.09 12.31 4.89
C PHE A 156 -2.89 13.78 4.50
N PRO A 157 -1.62 14.24 4.42
CA PRO A 157 -1.31 15.52 3.79
C PRO A 157 -1.78 15.49 2.33
N LYS A 158 -2.47 16.55 1.91
CA LYS A 158 -2.90 16.77 0.53
C LYS A 158 -1.76 17.25 -0.36
#